data_AF-A0A3G9DTI7-F1
#
_entry.id   AF-A0A3G9DTI7-F1
#
_cell.length_a   1.000
_cell.length_b   1.000
_cell.length_c   1.000
_cell.angle_alpha   90.00
_cell.angle_beta   90.00
_cell.angle_gamma   90.00
#
_symmetry.space_group_name_H-M   'P 1'
#
loop_
_entity.id
_entity.type
_entity.pdbx_description
1 polymer ?
#
loop_
_entity_poly.entity_id
_entity_poly.type
_entity_poly.pdbx_seq_one_letter_code
_entity_poly.pdbx_strand_id
1 'polypeptide(L)'
;MSKKIVITCVALILTLSMFAKDYKASLFDIKSDGVTLNTASIQYAIDYISANGGGQLNFYVGRYLTGSFHLKPNVTIQLHEGAVLVAFQSIYDYVSVNNTQALILADNVENIGITGKGVIEGHGQGVLKSITDQVEKGHLEKSALQTRPALIHFNGCSNIKLEGLILRDACGDVQTYSGCKNININNITVESKAVPGSKGMVISNCDSVTLSNSYFDTTGNEIDTNQASRNVSVKETINSKGKKLQSKR
;
A
#
# COMPACT_ATOMS: atom_id res chain seq x y z
N MET A 1 28.80 -11.39 65.17
CA MET A 1 28.19 -10.29 64.41
C MET A 1 28.45 -10.51 62.93
N SER A 2 27.45 -10.98 62.18
CA SER A 2 27.55 -11.22 60.72
C SER A 2 26.61 -10.24 60.02
N LYS A 3 27.16 -9.27 59.28
CA LYS A 3 26.38 -8.35 58.44
C LYS A 3 26.37 -8.91 57.01
N LYS A 4 25.21 -9.42 56.58
CA LYS A 4 24.95 -9.73 55.16
C LYS A 4 24.64 -8.42 54.44
N ILE A 5 25.48 -8.06 53.47
CA ILE A 5 25.22 -6.95 52.55
C ILE A 5 24.43 -7.53 51.38
N VAL A 6 23.18 -7.07 51.21
CA VAL A 6 22.36 -7.36 50.03
C VAL A 6 22.55 -6.19 49.07
N ILE A 7 23.18 -6.42 47.93
CA ILE A 7 23.30 -5.45 46.84
C ILE A 7 22.09 -5.67 45.93
N THR A 8 21.14 -4.75 45.96
CA THR A 8 20.01 -4.74 45.03
C THR A 8 20.43 -4.00 43.76
N CYS A 9 20.70 -4.74 42.67
CA CYS A 9 20.91 -4.15 41.35
C CYS A 9 19.59 -3.63 40.79
N VAL A 10 19.44 -2.30 40.73
CA VAL A 10 18.34 -1.65 40.01
C VAL A 10 18.72 -1.64 38.52
N ALA A 11 18.07 -2.48 37.72
CA ALA A 11 18.19 -2.43 36.27
C ALA A 11 17.40 -1.23 35.74
N LEU A 12 18.13 -0.20 35.28
CA LEU A 12 17.56 0.96 34.61
C LEU A 12 17.15 0.55 33.19
N ILE A 13 15.87 0.20 32.99
CA ILE A 13 15.32 -0.01 31.65
C ILE A 13 15.17 1.36 30.99
N LEU A 14 16.17 1.77 30.19
CA LEU A 14 16.01 2.91 29.29
C LEU A 14 15.01 2.52 28.21
N THR A 15 13.78 3.04 28.30
CA THR A 15 12.84 3.05 27.20
C THR A 15 13.36 4.02 26.13
N LEU A 16 14.08 3.51 25.14
CA LEU A 16 14.38 4.24 23.92
C LEU A 16 13.04 4.53 23.22
N SER A 17 12.59 5.77 23.25
CA SER A 17 11.49 6.22 22.41
C SER A 17 11.96 6.17 20.95
N MET A 18 11.56 5.14 20.21
CA MET A 18 11.72 5.10 18.76
C MET A 18 10.76 6.11 18.14
N PHE A 19 11.23 7.34 17.93
CA PHE A 19 10.56 8.25 17.00
C PHE A 19 10.93 7.84 15.58
N ALA A 20 9.92 7.63 14.74
CA ALA A 20 10.14 7.39 13.31
C ALA A 20 10.91 8.59 12.75
N LYS A 21 12.06 8.35 12.12
CA LYS A 21 12.86 9.41 11.52
C LYS A 21 12.21 9.89 10.23
N ASP A 22 12.05 11.20 10.09
CA ASP A 22 11.44 11.81 8.92
C ASP A 22 12.45 12.08 7.80
N TYR A 23 12.07 11.69 6.59
CA TYR A 23 12.83 11.95 5.38
C TYR A 23 11.95 12.61 4.33
N LYS A 24 12.35 13.78 3.84
CA LYS A 24 11.63 14.46 2.75
C LYS A 24 11.96 13.81 1.42
N ALA A 25 10.95 13.50 0.60
CA ALA A 25 11.16 12.91 -0.72
C ALA A 25 12.10 13.75 -1.60
N SER A 26 12.02 15.09 -1.52
CA SER A 26 12.87 16.01 -2.28
C SER A 26 14.37 15.88 -1.99
N LEU A 27 14.77 15.30 -0.84
CA LEU A 27 16.18 15.04 -0.53
C LEU A 27 16.76 13.86 -1.31
N PHE A 28 15.92 13.08 -2.00
CA PHE A 28 16.31 11.96 -2.85
C PHE A 28 16.10 12.24 -4.34
N ASP A 29 16.02 13.52 -4.73
CA ASP A 29 15.73 13.95 -6.11
C ASP A 29 14.39 13.42 -6.65
N ILE A 30 13.42 13.21 -5.76
CA ILE A 30 12.03 12.89 -6.12
C ILE A 30 11.31 14.22 -6.43
N LYS A 31 10.83 14.38 -7.66
CA LYS A 31 10.23 15.60 -8.19
C LYS A 31 8.71 15.49 -8.28
N SER A 32 8.04 16.59 -7.88
CA SER A 32 6.58 16.68 -7.79
C SER A 32 5.92 17.40 -9.00
N ASP A 33 6.61 17.42 -10.13
CA ASP A 33 6.24 18.14 -11.37
C ASP A 33 5.23 17.40 -12.25
N GLY A 34 4.85 16.17 -11.89
CA GLY A 34 3.90 15.33 -12.63
C GLY A 34 4.44 14.73 -13.92
N VAL A 35 5.71 14.93 -14.26
CA VAL A 35 6.31 14.47 -15.53
C VAL A 35 7.61 13.69 -15.33
N THR A 36 8.38 13.96 -14.27
CA THR A 36 9.58 13.20 -13.92
C THR A 36 9.17 11.82 -13.42
N LEU A 37 9.69 10.76 -14.05
CA LEU A 37 9.51 9.39 -13.58
C LEU A 37 10.42 9.11 -12.38
N ASN A 38 9.83 9.05 -11.19
CA ASN A 38 10.56 9.00 -9.91
C ASN A 38 10.86 7.57 -9.42
N THR A 39 10.56 6.53 -10.19
CA THR A 39 10.57 5.13 -9.73
C THR A 39 11.89 4.76 -9.05
N ALA A 40 13.02 5.05 -9.68
CA ALA A 40 14.34 4.74 -9.12
C ALA A 40 14.67 5.55 -7.87
N SER A 41 14.37 6.85 -7.86
CA SER A 41 14.59 7.73 -6.70
C SER A 41 13.74 7.34 -5.50
N ILE A 42 12.48 6.96 -5.72
CA ILE A 42 11.58 6.45 -4.67
C ILE A 42 12.13 5.14 -4.11
N GLN A 43 12.52 4.19 -4.96
CA GLN A 43 13.09 2.93 -4.49
C GLN A 43 14.37 3.15 -3.69
N TYR A 44 15.28 4.00 -4.18
CA TYR A 44 16.51 4.35 -3.47
C TYR A 44 16.23 4.97 -2.10
N ALA A 45 15.27 5.90 -2.01
CA ALA A 45 14.88 6.51 -0.75
C ALA A 45 14.37 5.47 0.25
N ILE A 46 13.49 4.56 -0.18
CA ILE A 46 12.96 3.48 0.65
C ILE A 46 14.08 2.56 1.15
N ASP A 47 14.97 2.13 0.26
CA ASP A 47 16.09 1.25 0.58
C ASP A 47 17.03 1.92 1.59
N TYR A 48 17.37 3.19 1.37
CA TYR A 48 18.19 3.98 2.27
C TYR A 48 17.55 4.10 3.65
N ILE A 49 16.25 4.43 3.73
CA ILE A 49 15.55 4.60 5.01
C ILE A 49 15.52 3.29 5.78
N SER A 50 15.20 2.17 5.13
CA SER A 50 15.18 0.85 5.76
C SER A 50 16.57 0.45 6.27
N ALA A 51 17.62 0.66 5.46
CA ALA A 51 19.00 0.39 5.87
C ALA A 51 19.48 1.25 7.06
N ASN A 52 18.84 2.39 7.29
CA ASN A 52 19.09 3.29 8.42
C ASN A 52 18.13 3.08 9.60
N GLY A 53 17.53 1.90 9.72
CA GLY A 53 16.67 1.51 10.85
C GLY A 53 15.20 1.86 10.69
N GLY A 54 14.78 2.32 9.50
CA GLY A 54 13.40 2.68 9.22
C GLY A 54 13.10 4.17 9.40
N GLY A 55 11.84 4.52 9.17
CA GLY A 55 11.37 5.89 9.21
C GLY A 55 10.24 6.18 8.23
N GLN A 56 9.97 7.46 8.04
CA GLN A 56 8.87 7.97 7.24
C GLN A 56 9.39 8.73 6.02
N LEU A 57 9.03 8.27 4.82
CA LEU A 57 9.28 8.98 3.56
C LEU A 57 8.10 9.91 3.26
N ASN A 58 8.35 11.22 3.33
CA ASN A 58 7.34 12.27 3.29
C ASN A 58 7.25 12.90 1.89
N PHE A 59 6.08 12.76 1.27
CA PHE A 59 5.69 13.41 0.01
C PHE A 59 4.76 14.58 0.32
N TYR A 60 5.18 15.79 -0.03
CA TYR A 60 4.37 17.01 0.12
C TYR A 60 3.60 17.33 -1.16
N VAL A 61 2.91 18.46 -1.21
CA VAL A 61 2.07 18.89 -2.34
C VAL A 61 2.74 18.70 -3.70
N GLY A 62 1.96 18.21 -4.66
CA GLY A 62 2.37 18.01 -6.05
C GLY A 62 2.15 16.58 -6.54
N ARG A 63 2.57 16.32 -7.78
CA ARG A 63 2.30 15.06 -8.49
C ARG A 63 3.59 14.31 -8.75
N TYR A 64 3.69 13.08 -8.26
CA TYR A 64 4.88 12.26 -8.35
C TYR A 64 4.60 11.07 -9.26
N LEU A 65 5.04 11.17 -10.52
CA LEU A 65 4.89 10.09 -11.49
C LEU A 65 5.84 8.94 -11.12
N THR A 66 5.33 7.71 -11.09
CA THR A 66 6.12 6.52 -10.74
C THR A 66 5.57 5.24 -11.37
N GLY A 67 6.46 4.31 -11.67
CA GLY A 67 6.14 2.89 -11.85
C GLY A 67 6.13 2.16 -10.51
N SER A 68 6.23 0.83 -10.56
CA SER A 68 6.28 0.00 -9.36
C SER A 68 7.47 0.28 -8.46
N PHE A 69 7.22 0.29 -7.16
CA PHE A 69 8.28 0.27 -6.15
C PHE A 69 7.90 -0.65 -4.98
N HIS A 70 8.91 -1.12 -4.25
CA HIS A 70 8.78 -2.02 -3.11
C HIS A 70 8.99 -1.27 -1.80
N LEU A 71 8.03 -1.38 -0.89
CA LEU A 71 8.25 -1.07 0.53
C LEU A 71 9.25 -2.06 1.13
N LYS A 72 10.01 -1.56 2.11
CA LYS A 72 11.01 -2.30 2.87
C LYS A 72 10.66 -2.27 4.36
N PRO A 73 11.23 -3.16 5.19
CA PRO A 73 10.90 -3.22 6.60
C PRO A 73 11.08 -1.86 7.31
N ASN A 74 10.17 -1.56 8.23
CA ASN A 74 10.18 -0.34 9.05
C ASN A 74 10.04 0.98 8.26
N VAL A 75 9.56 0.94 7.01
CA VAL A 75 9.33 2.14 6.19
C VAL A 75 7.84 2.46 6.10
N THR A 76 7.49 3.71 6.40
CA THR A 76 6.16 4.28 6.16
C THR A 76 6.25 5.35 5.07
N ILE A 77 5.38 5.28 4.07
CA ILE A 77 5.15 6.40 3.14
C ILE A 77 4.10 7.32 3.74
N GLN A 78 4.37 8.63 3.72
CA GLN A 78 3.44 9.67 4.14
C GLN A 78 3.10 10.56 2.93
N LEU A 79 1.86 10.45 2.46
CA LEU A 79 1.31 11.34 1.44
C LEU A 79 0.56 12.47 2.15
N HIS A 80 1.19 13.62 2.26
CA HIS A 80 0.54 14.81 2.83
C HIS A 80 -0.61 15.27 1.94
N GLU A 81 -1.49 16.10 2.49
CA GLU A 81 -2.60 16.68 1.74
C GLU A 81 -2.08 17.42 0.49
N GLY A 82 -2.71 17.16 -0.66
CA GLY A 82 -2.27 17.68 -1.96
C GLY A 82 -1.11 16.91 -2.62
N ALA A 83 -0.53 15.89 -1.97
CA ALA A 83 0.42 14.97 -2.59
C ALA A 83 -0.33 13.89 -3.39
N VAL A 84 0.10 13.62 -4.62
CA VAL A 84 -0.47 12.59 -5.48
C VAL A 84 0.64 11.69 -6.01
N LEU A 85 0.64 10.41 -5.65
CA LEU A 85 1.38 9.39 -6.40
C LEU A 85 0.59 9.04 -7.65
N VAL A 86 1.20 9.23 -8.81
CA VAL A 86 0.57 9.03 -10.12
C VAL A 86 1.23 7.84 -10.78
N ALA A 87 0.42 6.81 -11.09
CA ALA A 87 0.88 5.65 -11.82
C ALA A 87 1.31 6.01 -13.24
N PHE A 88 2.46 5.50 -13.66
CA PHE A 88 2.91 5.59 -15.04
C PHE A 88 2.13 4.61 -15.93
N GLN A 89 1.70 5.08 -17.10
CA GLN A 89 0.77 4.35 -17.98
C GLN A 89 1.48 3.36 -18.92
N SER A 90 2.39 2.56 -18.38
CA SER A 90 3.18 1.57 -19.12
C SER A 90 3.19 0.25 -18.37
N ILE A 91 2.69 -0.81 -19.00
CA ILE A 91 2.66 -2.15 -18.38
C ILE A 91 4.06 -2.67 -18.00
N TYR A 92 5.11 -2.21 -18.69
CA TYR A 92 6.48 -2.63 -18.41
C TYR A 92 7.05 -2.01 -17.14
N ASP A 93 6.41 -0.95 -16.61
CA ASP A 93 6.76 -0.32 -15.35
C ASP A 93 6.03 -0.96 -14.16
N TYR A 94 5.30 -2.06 -14.39
CA TYR A 94 4.65 -2.86 -13.36
C TYR A 94 5.36 -4.18 -13.11
N VAL A 95 5.98 -4.34 -11.95
CA VAL A 95 6.62 -5.59 -11.53
C VAL A 95 5.66 -6.46 -10.72
N SER A 96 5.96 -7.75 -10.62
CA SER A 96 5.08 -8.76 -10.01
C SER A 96 5.69 -9.34 -8.73
N VAL A 97 4.84 -9.53 -7.72
CA VAL A 97 5.14 -10.35 -6.53
C VAL A 97 4.06 -11.42 -6.45
N ASN A 98 4.47 -12.67 -6.28
CA ASN A 98 3.55 -13.81 -6.18
C ASN A 98 2.45 -13.82 -7.28
N ASN A 99 2.87 -13.60 -8.53
CA ASN A 99 2.01 -13.50 -9.73
C ASN A 99 1.03 -12.32 -9.76
N THR A 100 1.16 -11.35 -8.85
CA THR A 100 0.34 -10.14 -8.81
C THR A 100 1.19 -8.91 -9.12
N GLN A 101 0.84 -8.19 -10.19
CA GLN A 101 1.45 -6.89 -10.49
C GLN A 101 0.79 -5.78 -9.67
N ALA A 102 1.55 -4.79 -9.20
CA ALA A 102 0.98 -3.61 -8.53
C ALA A 102 1.93 -2.40 -8.55
N LEU A 103 1.38 -1.19 -8.36
CA LEU A 103 2.16 0.03 -8.23
C LEU A 103 3.00 0.04 -6.94
N ILE A 104 2.43 -0.37 -5.81
CA ILE A 104 3.11 -0.42 -4.52
C ILE A 104 3.13 -1.85 -4.03
N LEU A 105 4.33 -2.38 -3.87
CA LEU A 105 4.56 -3.79 -3.54
C LEU A 105 5.23 -3.92 -2.18
N ALA A 106 5.00 -5.05 -1.51
CA ALA A 106 5.78 -5.49 -0.36
C ALA A 106 5.78 -7.01 -0.32
N ASP A 107 6.92 -7.62 -0.02
CA ASP A 107 7.08 -9.06 -0.04
C ASP A 107 7.88 -9.54 1.17
N ASN A 108 7.23 -10.28 2.07
CA ASN A 108 7.81 -10.85 3.29
C ASN A 108 8.51 -9.81 4.19
N VAL A 109 7.91 -8.63 4.37
CA VAL A 109 8.43 -7.55 5.23
C VAL A 109 7.47 -7.19 6.36
N GLU A 110 8.00 -6.59 7.42
CA GLU A 110 7.24 -6.20 8.61
C GLU A 110 7.32 -4.70 8.89
N ASN A 111 6.31 -4.19 9.62
CA ASN A 111 6.22 -2.81 10.10
C ASN A 111 6.24 -1.79 8.94
N ILE A 112 5.31 -1.95 8.01
CA ILE A 112 5.18 -1.08 6.83
C ILE A 112 3.89 -0.27 6.88
N GLY A 113 3.90 0.89 6.23
CA GLY A 113 2.68 1.68 6.14
C GLY A 113 2.62 2.67 4.99
N ILE A 114 1.39 3.09 4.67
CA ILE A 114 1.10 4.18 3.76
C ILE A 114 0.03 5.03 4.42
N THR A 115 0.33 6.29 4.68
CA THR A 115 -0.49 7.13 5.56
C THR A 115 -0.59 8.56 5.03
N GLY A 116 -1.57 9.31 5.53
CA GLY A 116 -1.78 10.72 5.20
C GLY A 116 -3.03 10.95 4.37
N LYS A 117 -3.20 12.18 3.89
CA LYS A 117 -4.42 12.65 3.19
C LYS A 117 -4.21 12.84 1.69
N GLY A 118 -3.11 12.32 1.17
CA GLY A 118 -2.80 12.36 -0.26
C GLY A 118 -3.54 11.27 -1.05
N VAL A 119 -3.22 11.20 -2.33
CA VAL A 119 -3.89 10.36 -3.32
C VAL A 119 -2.92 9.37 -3.94
N ILE A 120 -3.36 8.13 -4.14
CA ILE A 120 -2.74 7.17 -5.05
C ILE A 120 -3.67 7.04 -6.25
N GLU A 121 -3.20 7.50 -7.41
CA GLU A 121 -3.95 7.60 -8.66
C GLU A 121 -3.40 6.61 -9.69
N GLY A 122 -4.20 5.64 -10.09
CA GLY A 122 -3.76 4.50 -10.91
C GLY A 122 -3.77 4.69 -12.42
N HIS A 123 -4.46 5.72 -12.95
CA HIS A 123 -4.66 5.93 -14.39
C HIS A 123 -5.11 4.65 -15.11
N GLY A 124 -6.09 3.95 -14.54
CA GLY A 124 -6.42 2.57 -14.88
C GLY A 124 -6.72 2.35 -16.36
N GLN A 125 -7.40 3.30 -17.01
CA GLN A 125 -7.66 3.23 -18.46
C GLN A 125 -6.41 3.38 -19.32
N GLY A 126 -5.47 4.24 -18.91
CA GLY A 126 -4.19 4.41 -19.61
C GLY A 126 -3.33 3.15 -19.51
N VAL A 127 -3.26 2.55 -18.33
CA VAL A 127 -2.55 1.28 -18.10
C VAL A 127 -3.22 0.14 -18.87
N LEU A 128 -4.55 0.05 -18.84
CA LEU A 128 -5.29 -0.96 -19.60
C LEU A 128 -5.04 -0.82 -21.11
N LYS A 129 -5.03 0.41 -21.64
CA LYS A 129 -4.67 0.67 -23.02
C LYS A 129 -3.25 0.18 -23.32
N SER A 130 -2.29 0.46 -22.44
CA SER A 130 -0.92 -0.05 -22.60
C SER A 130 -0.89 -1.58 -22.66
N ILE A 131 -1.69 -2.29 -21.86
CA ILE A 131 -1.76 -3.76 -21.91
C ILE A 131 -2.33 -4.22 -23.25
N THR A 132 -3.48 -3.68 -23.64
CA THR A 132 -4.17 -4.03 -24.90
C THR A 132 -3.26 -3.83 -26.10
N ASP A 133 -2.59 -2.66 -26.21
CA ASP A 133 -1.69 -2.36 -27.32
C ASP A 133 -0.54 -3.38 -27.44
N GLN A 134 0.01 -3.86 -26.31
CA GLN A 134 1.10 -4.86 -26.33
C GLN A 134 0.59 -6.27 -26.61
N VAL A 135 -0.63 -6.61 -26.20
CA VAL A 135 -1.28 -7.89 -26.56
C VAL A 135 -1.56 -7.93 -28.07
N GLU A 136 -2.10 -6.85 -28.64
CA GLU A 136 -2.40 -6.76 -30.08
C GLU A 136 -1.13 -6.83 -30.94
N LYS A 137 -0.01 -6.29 -30.45
CA LYS A 137 1.31 -6.42 -31.09
C LYS A 137 1.95 -7.81 -30.93
N GLY A 138 1.38 -8.68 -30.11
CA GLY A 138 1.94 -10.01 -29.80
C GLY A 138 3.15 -9.98 -28.85
N HIS A 139 3.36 -8.88 -28.12
CA HIS A 139 4.42 -8.78 -27.11
C HIS A 139 4.00 -9.30 -25.73
N LEU A 140 2.69 -9.38 -25.47
CA LEU A 140 2.11 -9.95 -24.25
C LEU A 140 1.02 -10.97 -24.60
N GLU A 141 0.88 -11.97 -23.73
CA GLU A 141 -0.19 -12.95 -23.80
C GLU A 141 -1.55 -12.33 -23.46
N LYS A 142 -2.64 -12.88 -24.02
CA LYS A 142 -4.02 -12.42 -23.73
C LYS A 142 -4.38 -12.50 -22.24
N SER A 143 -3.73 -13.38 -21.48
CA SER A 143 -3.89 -13.49 -20.02
C SER A 143 -3.50 -12.20 -19.28
N ALA A 144 -2.66 -11.34 -19.85
CA ALA A 144 -2.29 -10.05 -19.26
C ALA A 144 -3.50 -9.11 -19.06
N LEU A 145 -4.55 -9.26 -19.88
CA LEU A 145 -5.81 -8.53 -19.71
C LEU A 145 -6.60 -8.97 -18.47
N GLN A 146 -6.27 -10.13 -17.90
CA GLN A 146 -6.91 -10.69 -16.71
C GLN A 146 -6.13 -10.38 -15.43
N THR A 147 -4.80 -10.30 -15.49
CA THR A 147 -3.90 -10.10 -14.33
C THR A 147 -3.56 -8.62 -14.06
N ARG A 148 -4.43 -7.70 -14.52
CA ARG A 148 -4.25 -6.23 -14.49
C ARG A 148 -3.66 -5.74 -13.16
N PRO A 149 -2.72 -4.79 -13.18
CA PRO A 149 -1.99 -4.38 -11.98
C PRO A 149 -2.89 -3.68 -10.95
N ALA A 150 -2.69 -4.01 -9.68
CA ALA A 150 -3.32 -3.34 -8.55
C ALA A 150 -2.64 -1.99 -8.21
N LEU A 151 -3.25 -1.17 -7.34
CA LEU A 151 -2.50 -0.06 -6.74
C LEU A 151 -1.57 -0.57 -5.65
N ILE A 152 -2.05 -1.47 -4.80
CA ILE A 152 -1.31 -1.99 -3.65
C ILE A 152 -1.39 -3.52 -3.65
N HIS A 153 -0.25 -4.18 -3.54
CA HIS A 153 -0.18 -5.62 -3.31
C HIS A 153 0.88 -5.97 -2.27
N PHE A 154 0.45 -6.51 -1.13
CA PHE A 154 1.35 -7.00 -0.09
C PHE A 154 1.24 -8.53 0.07
N ASN A 155 2.39 -9.19 0.04
CA ASN A 155 2.52 -10.65 0.14
C ASN A 155 3.34 -11.02 1.37
N GLY A 156 2.82 -11.90 2.23
CA GLY A 156 3.54 -12.43 3.40
C GLY A 156 3.97 -11.37 4.43
N CYS A 157 3.36 -10.20 4.45
CA CYS A 157 3.77 -9.07 5.28
C CYS A 157 3.06 -9.06 6.65
N SER A 158 3.66 -8.39 7.64
CA SER A 158 3.09 -8.23 8.99
C SER A 158 3.13 -6.80 9.50
N ASN A 159 2.22 -6.45 10.42
CA ASN A 159 2.12 -5.13 11.04
C ASN A 159 1.99 -4.03 9.99
N ILE A 160 0.89 -4.08 9.25
CA ILE A 160 0.62 -3.24 8.09
C ILE A 160 -0.35 -2.13 8.49
N LYS A 161 -0.02 -0.88 8.14
CA LYS A 161 -0.89 0.28 8.41
C LYS A 161 -1.22 1.06 7.13
N LEU A 162 -2.50 1.18 6.81
CA LEU A 162 -3.00 2.12 5.80
C LEU A 162 -3.96 3.11 6.45
N GLU A 163 -3.72 4.42 6.29
CA GLU A 163 -4.54 5.42 6.98
C GLU A 163 -4.72 6.74 6.21
N GLY A 164 -5.97 7.18 6.04
CA GLY A 164 -6.32 8.53 5.58
C GLY A 164 -6.34 8.74 4.06
N LEU A 165 -5.92 7.72 3.30
CA LEU A 165 -5.59 7.85 1.87
C LEU A 165 -6.84 7.87 0.98
N ILE A 166 -6.69 8.50 -0.19
CA ILE A 166 -7.60 8.31 -1.32
C ILE A 166 -6.93 7.37 -2.33
N LEU A 167 -7.57 6.25 -2.64
CA LEU A 167 -7.15 5.27 -3.64
C LEU A 167 -8.11 5.34 -4.82
N ARG A 168 -7.63 5.73 -6.00
CA ARG A 168 -8.54 5.92 -7.14
C ARG A 168 -8.00 5.45 -8.48
N ASP A 169 -8.94 5.19 -9.38
CA ASP A 169 -8.66 4.93 -10.80
C ASP A 169 -7.68 3.77 -11.01
N ALA A 170 -7.89 2.64 -10.34
CA ALA A 170 -7.04 1.45 -10.48
C ALA A 170 -7.28 0.74 -11.83
N CYS A 171 -6.22 0.15 -12.40
CA CYS A 171 -6.32 -0.71 -13.58
C CYS A 171 -6.90 -2.10 -13.23
N GLY A 172 -6.40 -2.71 -12.17
CA GLY A 172 -6.87 -3.97 -11.60
C GLY A 172 -7.66 -3.74 -10.31
N ASP A 173 -7.54 -4.68 -9.38
CA ASP A 173 -8.10 -4.53 -8.04
C ASP A 173 -7.38 -3.39 -7.30
N VAL A 174 -8.09 -2.63 -6.46
CA VAL A 174 -7.51 -1.43 -5.83
C VAL A 174 -6.41 -1.83 -4.84
N GLN A 175 -6.68 -2.78 -3.95
CA GLN A 175 -5.69 -3.29 -3.01
C GLN A 175 -5.88 -4.78 -2.76
N THR A 176 -4.75 -5.49 -2.62
CA THR A 176 -4.72 -6.94 -2.44
C THR A 176 -3.72 -7.34 -1.35
N TYR A 177 -4.11 -8.28 -0.50
CA TYR A 177 -3.30 -8.79 0.61
C TYR A 177 -3.29 -10.32 0.60
N SER A 178 -2.10 -10.90 0.54
CA SER A 178 -1.90 -12.35 0.46
C SER A 178 -1.02 -12.82 1.60
N GLY A 179 -1.50 -13.75 2.45
CA GLY A 179 -0.70 -14.35 3.53
C GLY A 179 -0.24 -13.36 4.61
N CYS A 180 -0.90 -12.19 4.72
CA CYS A 180 -0.48 -11.12 5.61
C CYS A 180 -1.10 -11.24 7.01
N LYS A 181 -0.46 -10.62 8.01
CA LYS A 181 -0.91 -10.63 9.41
C LYS A 181 -0.95 -9.24 10.02
N ASN A 182 -1.92 -8.99 10.91
CA ASN A 182 -2.06 -7.71 11.62
C ASN A 182 -2.13 -6.52 10.65
N ILE A 183 -3.22 -6.47 9.89
CA ILE A 183 -3.48 -5.41 8.91
C ILE A 183 -4.48 -4.43 9.52
N ASN A 184 -4.09 -3.16 9.61
CA ASN A 184 -4.96 -2.09 10.06
C ASN A 184 -5.16 -1.07 8.92
N ILE A 185 -6.41 -0.96 8.46
CA ILE A 185 -6.82 0.00 7.45
C ILE A 185 -7.91 0.89 8.06
N ASN A 186 -7.65 2.19 8.07
CA ASN A 186 -8.53 3.16 8.70
C ASN A 186 -8.71 4.41 7.83
N ASN A 187 -9.94 4.91 7.74
CA ASN A 187 -10.23 6.20 7.12
C ASN A 187 -9.71 6.32 5.68
N ILE A 188 -9.90 5.29 4.86
CA ILE A 188 -9.54 5.34 3.43
C ILE A 188 -10.78 5.59 2.57
N THR A 189 -10.56 6.22 1.43
CA THR A 189 -11.56 6.42 0.38
C THR A 189 -11.12 5.66 -0.86
N VAL A 190 -11.93 4.72 -1.33
CA VAL A 190 -11.69 3.95 -2.55
C VAL A 190 -12.66 4.40 -3.64
N GLU A 191 -12.14 4.96 -4.74
CA GLU A 191 -12.91 5.48 -5.87
C GLU A 191 -12.37 4.91 -7.19
N SER A 192 -12.81 3.71 -7.55
CA SER A 192 -12.25 3.01 -8.72
C SER A 192 -13.34 2.41 -9.59
N LYS A 193 -13.88 3.25 -10.48
CA LYS A 193 -14.91 2.86 -11.45
C LYS A 193 -14.44 2.89 -12.89
N ALA A 194 -13.25 3.42 -13.15
CA ALA A 194 -12.76 3.63 -14.50
C ALA A 194 -12.65 2.32 -15.28
N VAL A 195 -12.13 1.27 -14.65
CA VAL A 195 -12.01 -0.06 -15.26
C VAL A 195 -13.08 -1.01 -14.69
N PRO A 196 -13.90 -1.66 -15.55
CA PRO A 196 -14.91 -2.60 -15.08
C PRO A 196 -14.34 -3.82 -14.35
N GLY A 197 -15.03 -4.24 -13.29
CA GLY A 197 -14.75 -5.45 -12.53
C GLY A 197 -13.65 -5.31 -11.48
N SER A 198 -13.00 -4.14 -11.37
CA SER A 198 -12.02 -3.87 -10.31
C SER A 198 -12.66 -3.95 -8.93
N LYS A 199 -12.13 -4.84 -8.08
CA LYS A 199 -12.56 -4.99 -6.69
C LYS A 199 -11.90 -3.94 -5.81
N GLY A 200 -12.53 -3.59 -4.70
CA GLY A 200 -11.98 -2.62 -3.74
C GLY A 200 -10.86 -3.21 -2.88
N MET A 201 -11.11 -4.33 -2.21
CA MET A 201 -10.12 -4.96 -1.34
C MET A 201 -10.21 -6.47 -1.44
N VAL A 202 -9.09 -7.14 -1.72
CA VAL A 202 -8.98 -8.61 -1.76
C VAL A 202 -8.11 -9.10 -0.62
N ILE A 203 -8.65 -10.03 0.17
CA ILE A 203 -8.00 -10.60 1.36
C ILE A 203 -7.90 -12.11 1.18
N SER A 204 -6.66 -12.61 1.06
CA SER A 204 -6.40 -14.02 0.82
C SER A 204 -5.43 -14.58 1.86
N ASN A 205 -5.85 -15.61 2.58
CA ASN A 205 -5.04 -16.31 3.59
C ASN A 205 -4.45 -15.37 4.67
N CYS A 206 -5.16 -14.30 5.02
CA CYS A 206 -4.67 -13.32 6.00
C CYS A 206 -5.22 -13.61 7.41
N ASP A 207 -4.55 -13.08 8.43
CA ASP A 207 -5.00 -13.16 9.82
C ASP A 207 -4.99 -11.77 10.48
N SER A 208 -6.06 -11.47 11.22
CA SER A 208 -6.20 -10.24 11.99
C SER A 208 -6.20 -9.01 11.09
N VAL A 209 -7.30 -8.85 10.35
CA VAL A 209 -7.51 -7.74 9.41
C VAL A 209 -8.61 -6.84 9.97
N THR A 210 -8.30 -5.56 10.18
CA THR A 210 -9.29 -4.55 10.57
C THR A 210 -9.41 -3.49 9.49
N LEU A 211 -10.62 -3.30 9.00
CA LEU A 211 -11.01 -2.19 8.13
C LEU A 211 -12.04 -1.33 8.87
N SER A 212 -11.79 -0.03 8.97
CA SER A 212 -12.68 0.89 9.68
C SER A 212 -12.81 2.27 9.04
N ASN A 213 -13.96 2.92 9.28
CA ASN A 213 -14.22 4.33 8.92
C ASN A 213 -13.99 4.65 7.44
N SER A 214 -14.24 3.69 6.55
CA SER A 214 -13.80 3.78 5.15
C SER A 214 -14.97 3.87 4.17
N TYR A 215 -14.70 4.33 2.96
CA TYR A 215 -15.67 4.47 1.88
C TYR A 215 -15.22 3.73 0.63
N PHE A 216 -16.14 3.01 -0.03
CA PHE A 216 -15.86 2.26 -1.25
C PHE A 216 -16.86 2.56 -2.38
N ASP A 217 -16.33 2.95 -3.53
CA ASP A 217 -17.06 3.10 -4.78
C ASP A 217 -16.31 2.40 -5.91
N THR A 218 -16.69 1.15 -6.17
CA THR A 218 -16.07 0.26 -7.16
C THR A 218 -17.12 -0.36 -8.08
N THR A 219 -16.69 -0.80 -9.26
CA THR A 219 -17.57 -1.56 -10.18
C THR A 219 -17.62 -3.05 -9.84
N GLY A 220 -16.54 -3.61 -9.29
CA GLY A 220 -16.52 -4.95 -8.69
C GLY A 220 -16.94 -4.95 -7.23
N ASN A 221 -16.79 -6.11 -6.56
CA ASN A 221 -17.07 -6.24 -5.12
C ASN A 221 -16.20 -5.27 -4.31
N GLU A 222 -16.79 -4.60 -3.33
CA GLU A 222 -16.07 -3.67 -2.48
C GLU A 222 -15.03 -4.38 -1.62
N ILE A 223 -15.38 -5.54 -1.05
CA ILE A 223 -14.52 -6.38 -0.22
C ILE A 223 -14.72 -7.84 -0.61
N ASP A 224 -13.62 -8.54 -0.88
CA ASP A 224 -13.55 -9.96 -1.20
C ASP A 224 -12.59 -10.65 -0.23
N THR A 225 -13.03 -11.74 0.38
CA THR A 225 -12.25 -12.50 1.37
C THR A 225 -12.44 -13.99 1.17
N ASN A 226 -11.35 -14.75 1.23
CA ASN A 226 -11.43 -16.21 1.15
C ASN A 226 -11.65 -16.86 2.54
N GLN A 227 -12.13 -18.10 2.56
CA GLN A 227 -12.43 -18.85 3.80
C GLN A 227 -11.18 -19.15 4.66
N ALA A 228 -9.99 -19.12 4.04
CA ALA A 228 -8.74 -19.35 4.75
C ALA A 228 -8.30 -18.13 5.57
N SER A 229 -8.85 -16.94 5.30
CA SER A 229 -8.60 -15.73 6.08
C SER A 229 -9.37 -15.75 7.40
N ARG A 230 -8.75 -15.29 8.48
CA ARG A 230 -9.30 -15.34 9.85
C ARG A 230 -9.24 -13.97 10.51
N ASN A 231 -10.12 -13.77 11.50
CA ASN A 231 -10.18 -12.54 12.30
C ASN A 231 -10.30 -11.26 11.45
N VAL A 232 -11.13 -11.30 10.40
CA VAL A 232 -11.44 -10.15 9.56
C VAL A 232 -12.59 -9.36 10.20
N SER A 233 -12.40 -8.06 10.41
CA SER A 233 -13.37 -7.15 10.99
C SER A 233 -13.54 -5.91 10.10
N VAL A 234 -14.78 -5.60 9.75
CA VAL A 234 -15.16 -4.40 8.98
C VAL A 234 -16.14 -3.59 9.83
N LYS A 235 -15.81 -2.32 10.09
CA LYS A 235 -16.57 -1.43 10.99
C LYS A 235 -16.77 -0.06 10.35
N GLU A 236 -17.91 0.58 10.59
CA GLU A 236 -18.19 1.96 10.13
C GLU A 236 -17.73 2.25 8.69
N THR A 237 -17.90 1.26 7.81
CA THR A 237 -17.45 1.32 6.43
C THR A 237 -18.68 1.22 5.54
N ILE A 238 -18.77 2.09 4.54
CA ILE A 238 -19.94 2.18 3.66
C ILE A 238 -19.52 2.17 2.19
N ASN A 239 -20.47 1.86 1.31
CA ASN A 239 -20.30 2.06 -0.14
C ASN A 239 -21.01 3.31 -0.66
N SER A 240 -20.89 3.56 -1.97
CA SER A 240 -21.52 4.70 -2.67
C SER A 240 -23.05 4.77 -2.60
N LYS A 241 -23.72 3.68 -2.18
CA LYS A 241 -25.17 3.65 -1.92
C LYS A 241 -25.52 3.88 -0.44
N GLY A 242 -24.54 4.20 0.41
CA GLY A 242 -24.70 4.32 1.85
C GLY A 242 -24.88 2.98 2.57
N LYS A 243 -24.69 1.84 1.88
CA LYS A 243 -24.81 0.51 2.49
C LYS A 243 -23.59 0.25 3.37
N LYS A 244 -23.82 -0.16 4.63
CA LYS A 244 -22.76 -0.65 5.51
C LYS A 244 -22.14 -1.93 4.95
N LEU A 245 -20.82 -1.96 4.86
CA LEU A 245 -20.04 -3.11 4.45
C LEU A 245 -19.71 -3.99 5.65
N GLN A 246 -19.63 -5.30 5.40
CA GLN A 246 -19.31 -6.32 6.40
C GLN A 246 -18.44 -7.39 5.74
N SER A 247 -17.55 -8.01 6.51
CA SER A 247 -16.85 -9.22 6.05
C SER A 247 -17.86 -10.37 5.99
N LYS A 248 -18.00 -11.00 4.82
CA LYS A 248 -18.74 -12.27 4.72
C LYS A 248 -17.97 -13.34 5.50
N ARG A 249 -18.65 -14.00 6.44
CA ARG A 249 -18.12 -15.19 7.13
C ARG A 249 -18.24 -16.40 6.23
#